data_AF-A0A5E4NPY4-F1
#
_entry.id   AF-A0A5E4NPY4-F1
#
_cell.length_a   1.000
_cell.length_b   1.000
_cell.length_c   1.000
_cell.angle_alpha   90.00
_cell.angle_beta   90.00
_cell.angle_gamma   90.00
#
_symmetry.space_group_name_H-M   'P 1'
#
loop_
_entity.id
_entity.type
_entity.pdbx_description
1 polymer ?
#
loop_
_entity_poly.entity_id
_entity_poly.type
_entity_poly.pdbx_seq_one_letter_code
_entity_poly.pdbx_strand_id
1 'polypeptide(L)'
;MIKLYSLKQHKKDGETTKSGNQKKASAAHLRITKDLNELTLPKTCTTEFPDQDDLLNFKLTICPDEGSYKGGKFNFSFKVGVNYPHEPPKVKCETTVYHPNIDLDGNVCLNILREDWKPVLTINSVIYGLQYLFLVIYLFMFC
;
A
#
# COMPACT_ATOMS: atom_id res chain seq x y z
N MET A 1 -1.04 13.37 38.17
CA MET A 1 -1.14 14.52 37.23
C MET A 1 0.13 14.61 36.39
N ILE A 2 0.21 13.86 35.28
CA ILE A 2 1.35 13.86 34.36
C ILE A 2 0.79 14.03 32.95
N LYS A 3 0.74 15.27 32.43
CA LYS A 3 0.58 15.60 30.99
C LYS A 3 0.47 17.12 30.74
N LEU A 4 1.43 17.92 31.22
CA LEU A 4 1.51 19.34 30.82
C LEU A 4 2.86 19.78 30.23
N TYR A 5 3.84 18.89 30.10
CA TYR A 5 5.16 19.26 29.59
C TYR A 5 5.35 19.11 28.07
N SER A 6 4.41 18.48 27.36
CA SER A 6 4.58 18.23 25.91
C SER A 6 4.01 19.32 24.99
N LEU A 7 3.33 20.35 25.52
CA LEU A 7 2.63 21.36 24.72
C LEU A 7 3.34 22.72 24.65
N LYS A 8 4.56 22.85 25.20
CA LYS A 8 5.30 24.13 25.23
C LYS A 8 6.51 24.24 24.30
N GLN A 9 6.78 23.24 23.46
CA GLN A 9 7.91 23.26 22.50
C GLN A 9 7.55 23.74 21.08
N HIS A 10 6.32 24.16 20.80
CA HIS A 10 5.95 24.64 19.45
C HIS A 10 6.02 26.16 19.25
N LYS A 11 6.76 26.93 20.08
CA LYS A 11 6.79 28.41 19.92
C LYS A 11 8.10 29.18 20.12
N LYS A 12 9.25 28.52 20.21
CA LYS A 12 10.60 29.12 20.08
C LYS A 12 11.46 27.97 19.53
N ASP A 13 12.01 28.02 18.32
CA ASP A 13 13.11 28.86 17.84
C ASP A 13 12.97 29.01 16.29
N GLY A 14 13.20 30.14 15.62
CA GLY A 14 14.44 30.92 15.53
C GLY A 14 15.15 30.63 14.19
N GLU A 15 15.14 31.58 13.25
CA GLU A 15 15.94 31.53 12.00
C GLU A 15 17.46 31.58 12.28
N THR A 16 18.27 30.67 11.73
CA THR A 16 19.55 30.97 11.02
C THR A 16 20.18 29.75 10.31
N THR A 17 20.45 29.92 9.01
CA THR A 17 21.53 29.40 8.12
C THR A 17 22.24 28.02 8.28
N LYS A 18 22.23 27.30 7.14
CA LYS A 18 23.20 26.34 6.54
C LYS A 18 23.52 25.02 7.28
N SER A 19 23.02 23.89 6.75
CA SER A 19 23.81 22.66 6.48
C SER A 19 22.98 21.61 5.72
N GLY A 20 23.63 20.72 4.96
CA GLY A 20 23.00 19.70 4.11
C GLY A 20 21.94 18.87 4.85
N ASN A 21 20.73 18.86 4.31
CA ASN A 21 19.54 18.40 5.03
C ASN A 21 19.36 16.89 4.83
N GLN A 22 20.10 16.06 5.58
CA GLN A 22 19.72 14.65 5.76
C GLN A 22 18.44 14.62 6.62
N LYS A 23 17.28 14.77 5.98
CA LYS A 23 15.98 14.54 6.63
C LYS A 23 15.97 13.09 7.11
N LYS A 24 15.85 12.87 8.43
CA LYS A 24 15.62 11.53 8.99
C LYS A 24 14.39 10.92 8.31
N ALA A 25 14.55 9.73 7.74
CA ALA A 25 13.45 9.00 7.12
C ALA A 25 12.33 8.76 8.15
N SER A 26 11.07 8.93 7.72
CA SER A 26 9.92 8.65 8.59
C SER A 26 9.83 7.15 8.90
N ALA A 27 9.15 6.79 9.99
CA ALA A 27 8.93 5.38 10.34
C ALA A 27 8.24 4.60 9.20
N ALA A 28 7.26 5.23 8.54
CA ALA A 28 6.61 4.69 7.35
C ALA A 28 7.60 4.47 6.20
N HIS A 29 8.49 5.44 5.93
CA HIS A 29 9.50 5.31 4.88
C HIS A 29 10.49 4.17 5.19
N LEU A 30 11.00 4.08 6.42
CA LEU A 30 11.88 2.98 6.83
C LEU A 30 11.18 1.62 6.68
N ARG A 31 9.89 1.55 7.03
CA ARG A 31 9.12 0.30 6.94
C ARG A 31 8.83 -0.09 5.49
N ILE A 32 8.41 0.83 4.62
CA ILE A 32 8.14 0.50 3.21
C ILE A 32 9.41 0.10 2.49
N THR A 33 10.56 0.75 2.76
CA THR A 33 11.84 0.35 2.17
C THR A 33 12.18 -1.10 2.53
N LYS A 34 11.94 -1.51 3.78
CA LYS A 34 12.12 -2.91 4.18
C LYS A 34 11.18 -3.84 3.41
N ASP A 35 9.89 -3.53 3.38
CA ASP A 35 8.88 -4.38 2.73
C ASP A 35 9.15 -4.52 1.21
N LEU A 36 9.65 -3.48 0.56
CA LEU A 36 10.03 -3.51 -0.87
C LEU A 36 11.33 -4.28 -1.13
N ASN A 37 12.30 -4.22 -0.21
CA ASN A 37 13.53 -5.01 -0.31
C ASN A 37 13.27 -6.52 -0.14
N GLU A 38 12.25 -6.88 0.64
CA GLU A 38 11.81 -8.27 0.86
C GLU A 38 10.69 -8.69 -0.12
N LEU A 39 10.38 -7.85 -1.12
CA LEU A 39 9.29 -8.09 -2.05
C LEU A 39 9.56 -9.31 -2.92
N THR A 40 8.64 -10.26 -2.91
CA THR A 40 8.69 -11.47 -3.74
C THR A 40 7.44 -11.51 -4.60
N LEU A 41 7.60 -11.14 -5.87
CA LEU A 41 6.46 -11.05 -6.78
C LEU A 41 6.17 -12.39 -7.45
N PRO A 42 4.89 -12.81 -7.50
CA PRO A 42 4.42 -13.83 -8.42
C PRO A 42 4.75 -13.45 -9.88
N LYS A 43 4.94 -14.44 -10.76
CA LYS A 43 5.22 -14.21 -12.20
C LYS A 43 4.15 -13.38 -12.90
N THR A 44 2.92 -13.44 -12.41
CA THR A 44 1.76 -12.70 -12.93
C THR A 44 1.71 -11.25 -12.42
N CYS A 45 2.67 -10.82 -11.59
CA CYS A 45 2.64 -9.52 -10.95
C CYS A 45 3.89 -8.71 -11.31
N THR A 46 3.73 -7.40 -11.51
CA THR A 46 4.85 -6.49 -11.77
C THR A 46 4.60 -5.16 -11.08
N THR A 47 5.61 -4.62 -10.40
CA THR A 47 5.53 -3.29 -9.78
C THR A 47 6.26 -2.25 -10.62
N GLU A 48 5.76 -1.02 -10.58
CA GLU A 48 6.34 0.14 -11.27
C GLU A 48 6.35 1.34 -10.32
N PHE A 49 7.47 2.05 -10.26
CA PHE A 49 7.64 3.26 -9.46
C PHE A 49 7.79 4.46 -10.42
N PRO A 50 6.72 5.26 -10.63
CA PRO A 50 6.77 6.39 -11.56
C PRO A 50 7.83 7.43 -11.20
N ASP A 51 8.07 7.59 -9.90
CA ASP A 51 9.15 8.39 -9.34
C ASP A 51 10.06 7.46 -8.52
N GLN A 52 11.36 7.43 -8.85
CA GLN A 52 12.33 6.55 -8.20
C GLN A 52 12.65 7.00 -6.76
N ASP A 53 12.41 8.27 -6.44
CA ASP A 53 12.62 8.82 -5.10
C ASP A 53 11.37 8.67 -4.21
N ASP A 54 10.22 8.29 -4.79
CA ASP A 54 8.96 8.09 -4.09
C ASP A 54 8.56 6.62 -3.97
N LEU A 55 9.02 5.99 -2.90
CA LEU A 55 8.63 4.61 -2.57
C LEU A 55 7.21 4.50 -1.98
N LEU A 56 6.56 5.62 -1.63
CA LEU A 56 5.25 5.61 -0.99
C LEU A 56 4.11 5.54 -2.01
N ASN A 57 4.37 5.87 -3.28
CA ASN A 57 3.39 5.79 -4.35
C ASN A 57 3.95 4.95 -5.49
N PHE A 58 3.30 3.81 -5.75
CA PHE A 58 3.73 2.90 -6.82
C PHE A 58 2.52 2.22 -7.45
N LYS A 59 2.76 1.57 -8.59
CA LYS A 59 1.75 0.80 -9.30
C LYS A 59 2.05 -0.69 -9.23
N LEU A 60 0.99 -1.47 -9.24
CA LEU A 60 1.03 -2.93 -9.40
C LEU A 60 0.22 -3.28 -10.64
N THR A 61 0.80 -4.08 -11.53
CA THR A 61 0.08 -4.75 -12.62
C THR A 61 -0.07 -6.22 -12.27
N ILE A 62 -1.29 -6.75 -12.42
CA ILE A 62 -1.60 -8.18 -12.32
C ILE A 62 -2.10 -8.67 -13.68
N CYS A 63 -1.45 -9.70 -14.21
CA CYS A 63 -1.81 -10.41 -15.44
C CYS A 63 -2.10 -11.88 -15.11
N PRO A 64 -3.35 -12.24 -14.75
CA PRO A 64 -3.69 -13.62 -14.41
C PRO A 64 -3.46 -14.57 -15.59
N ASP A 65 -2.87 -15.74 -15.32
CA ASP A 65 -2.59 -16.80 -16.29
C ASP A 65 -3.56 -18.01 -16.16
N GLU A 66 -4.46 -17.96 -15.17
CA GLU A 66 -5.52 -18.91 -14.89
C GLU A 66 -6.79 -18.19 -14.35
N GLY A 67 -7.86 -18.96 -14.09
CA GLY A 67 -9.15 -18.43 -13.62
C GLY A 67 -9.94 -17.69 -14.72
N SER A 68 -11.08 -17.10 -14.35
CA SER A 68 -11.95 -16.42 -15.34
C SER A 68 -11.41 -15.08 -15.84
N TYR A 69 -10.40 -14.53 -15.17
CA TYR A 69 -9.74 -13.29 -15.57
C TYR A 69 -8.44 -13.53 -16.34
N LYS A 70 -8.16 -14.79 -16.71
CA LYS A 70 -7.00 -15.16 -17.51
C LYS A 70 -6.87 -14.30 -18.76
N GLY A 71 -5.66 -13.80 -19.01
CA GLY A 71 -5.35 -12.95 -20.16
C GLY A 71 -5.75 -11.48 -19.99
N GLY A 72 -6.38 -11.12 -18.86
CA GLY A 72 -6.62 -9.74 -18.48
C GLY A 72 -5.34 -9.05 -17.97
N LYS A 73 -5.40 -7.72 -17.89
CA LYS A 73 -4.35 -6.86 -17.32
C LYS A 73 -4.99 -5.84 -16.39
N PHE A 74 -4.70 -5.92 -15.10
CA PHE A 74 -5.32 -5.11 -14.06
C PHE A 74 -4.28 -4.26 -13.34
N ASN A 75 -4.43 -2.95 -13.43
CA ASN A 75 -3.52 -1.99 -12.82
C ASN A 75 -4.09 -1.50 -11.49
N PHE A 76 -3.25 -1.41 -10.48
CA PHE A 76 -3.59 -0.92 -9.16
C PHE A 76 -2.63 0.19 -8.74
N SER A 77 -3.15 1.27 -8.18
CA SER A 77 -2.36 2.30 -7.52
C SER A 77 -2.23 1.99 -6.04
N PHE A 78 -1.01 2.04 -5.51
CA PHE A 78 -0.70 1.95 -4.09
C PHE A 78 -0.30 3.33 -3.57
N LYS A 79 -0.84 3.70 -2.41
CA LYS A 79 -0.46 4.89 -1.66
C LYS A 79 -0.26 4.56 -0.18
N VAL A 80 0.99 4.58 0.24
CA VAL A 80 1.42 4.31 1.62
C VAL A 80 1.30 5.60 2.43
N GLY A 81 0.50 5.56 3.50
CA GLY A 81 0.29 6.70 4.39
C GLY A 81 1.42 6.90 5.39
N VAL A 82 1.45 8.08 6.03
CA VAL A 82 2.43 8.41 7.08
C VAL A 82 2.31 7.53 8.32
N ASN A 83 1.14 6.91 8.54
CA ASN A 83 0.85 6.04 9.66
C ASN A 83 1.18 4.56 9.36
N TYR A 84 1.71 4.23 8.18
CA TYR A 84 2.15 2.87 7.86
C TYR A 84 3.26 2.42 8.84
N PRO A 85 3.19 1.22 9.44
CA PRO A 85 2.29 0.09 9.16
C PRO A 85 1.05 -0.01 10.08
N HIS A 86 0.77 1.00 10.91
CA HIS A 86 -0.42 0.98 11.77
C HIS A 86 -1.72 1.08 10.98
N GLU A 87 -1.70 1.82 9.87
CA GLU A 87 -2.76 1.84 8.86
C GLU A 87 -2.31 1.10 7.59
N PRO A 88 -3.23 0.41 6.88
CA PRO A 88 -2.90 -0.24 5.62
C PRO A 88 -2.57 0.79 4.52
N PRO A 89 -1.87 0.37 3.44
CA PRO A 89 -1.76 1.19 2.25
C PRO A 89 -3.15 1.37 1.62
N LYS A 90 -3.38 2.52 0.99
CA LYS A 90 -4.56 2.73 0.16
C LYS A 90 -4.31 2.09 -1.20
N VAL A 91 -5.22 1.23 -1.64
CA VAL A 91 -5.16 0.56 -2.94
C VAL A 91 -6.42 0.87 -3.73
N LYS A 92 -6.26 1.25 -5.00
CA LYS A 92 -7.35 1.40 -5.97
C LYS A 92 -7.04 0.65 -7.25
N CYS A 93 -8.05 0.02 -7.83
CA CYS A 93 -7.98 -0.51 -9.18
C CYS A 93 -8.17 0.62 -10.19
N GLU A 94 -7.23 0.79 -11.10
CA GLU A 94 -7.30 1.78 -12.19
C GLU A 94 -7.96 1.18 -13.44
N THR A 95 -8.00 -0.14 -13.57
CA THR A 95 -8.67 -0.84 -14.67
C THR A 95 -10.15 -1.05 -14.35
N THR A 96 -11.05 -0.59 -15.23
CA THR A 96 -12.47 -0.95 -15.14
C THR A 96 -12.64 -2.45 -15.37
N VAL A 97 -13.22 -3.14 -14.39
CA VAL A 97 -13.40 -4.60 -14.42
C VAL A 97 -14.74 -4.97 -13.79
N TYR A 98 -15.40 -5.98 -14.36
CA TYR A 98 -16.52 -6.62 -13.70
C TYR A 98 -15.99 -7.63 -12.69
N HIS A 99 -15.93 -7.25 -11.40
CA HIS A 99 -15.42 -8.11 -10.33
C HIS A 99 -16.21 -7.89 -9.04
N PRO A 100 -16.64 -8.93 -8.31
CA PRO A 100 -17.51 -8.77 -7.12
C PRO A 100 -16.87 -7.93 -6.01
N ASN A 101 -15.54 -7.98 -5.88
CA ASN A 101 -14.79 -7.20 -4.89
C ASN A 101 -14.19 -5.88 -5.40
N ILE A 102 -14.51 -5.45 -6.63
CA ILE A 102 -14.00 -4.16 -7.17
C ILE A 102 -15.18 -3.41 -7.78
N ASP A 103 -15.48 -2.24 -7.24
CA ASP A 103 -16.56 -1.40 -7.78
C ASP A 103 -16.10 -0.58 -9.01
N LEU A 104 -17.06 0.13 -9.61
CA LEU A 104 -16.82 0.94 -10.81
C LEU A 104 -15.90 2.15 -10.55
N ASP A 105 -15.76 2.58 -9.29
CA ASP A 105 -14.87 3.66 -8.85
C ASP A 105 -13.47 3.14 -8.47
N GLY A 106 -13.22 1.84 -8.70
CA GLY A 106 -11.96 1.16 -8.45
C GLY A 106 -11.69 0.85 -6.98
N ASN A 107 -12.68 0.98 -6.09
CA ASN A 107 -12.49 0.65 -4.69
C ASN A 107 -12.44 -0.87 -4.53
N VAL A 108 -11.43 -1.34 -3.80
CA VAL A 108 -11.19 -2.78 -3.59
C VAL A 108 -11.73 -3.22 -2.22
N CYS A 109 -12.46 -4.34 -2.21
CA CYS A 109 -12.93 -4.99 -1.01
C CYS A 109 -12.04 -6.19 -0.68
N LEU A 110 -10.94 -5.93 0.02
CA LEU A 110 -10.01 -6.92 0.55
C LEU A 110 -9.90 -6.71 2.06
N ASN A 111 -10.24 -7.73 2.86
CA ASN A 111 -10.30 -7.68 4.33
C ASN A 111 -9.02 -7.16 4.98
N ILE A 112 -7.85 -7.56 4.48
CA ILE A 112 -6.55 -7.09 4.99
C ILE A 112 -6.24 -5.62 4.65
N LEU A 113 -7.05 -4.94 3.83
CA LEU A 113 -6.99 -3.49 3.65
C LEU A 113 -7.95 -2.74 4.58
N ARG A 114 -8.63 -3.45 5.48
CA ARG A 114 -9.68 -2.92 6.36
C ARG A 114 -9.57 -3.56 7.76
N GLU A 115 -10.56 -4.34 8.18
CA GLU A 115 -10.70 -4.90 9.53
C GLU A 115 -9.60 -5.89 9.93
N ASP A 116 -9.05 -6.64 8.96
CA ASP A 116 -8.04 -7.67 9.23
C ASP A 116 -6.61 -7.15 9.06
N TRP A 117 -6.42 -5.84 8.80
CA TRP A 117 -5.10 -5.26 8.75
C TRP A 117 -4.40 -5.36 10.10
N LYS A 118 -3.17 -5.85 10.09
CA LYS A 118 -2.29 -5.88 11.25
C LYS A 118 -0.92 -5.33 10.84
N PRO A 119 -0.22 -4.59 11.71
CA PRO A 119 1.11 -4.05 11.38
C PRO A 119 2.18 -5.09 11.02
N VAL A 120 1.92 -6.38 11.28
CA VAL A 120 2.78 -7.49 10.87
C VAL A 120 2.65 -7.83 9.38
N LEU A 121 1.52 -7.48 8.75
CA LEU A 121 1.31 -7.65 7.32
C LEU A 121 2.19 -6.67 6.54
N THR A 122 2.57 -7.07 5.33
CA THR A 122 3.50 -6.33 4.47
C THR A 122 2.87 -6.07 3.11
N ILE A 123 3.58 -5.32 2.25
CA ILE A 123 3.19 -5.15 0.84
C ILE A 123 3.06 -6.49 0.11
N ASN A 124 3.91 -7.48 0.40
CA ASN A 124 3.76 -8.84 -0.15
C ASN A 124 2.38 -9.42 0.21
N SER A 125 1.95 -9.34 1.48
CA SER A 125 0.63 -9.84 1.90
C SER A 125 -0.50 -9.22 1.11
N VAL A 126 -0.43 -7.91 0.85
CA VAL A 126 -1.43 -7.18 0.06
C VAL A 126 -1.40 -7.64 -1.40
N ILE A 127 -0.22 -7.77 -2.02
CA ILE A 127 -0.10 -8.20 -3.42
C ILE A 127 -0.65 -9.62 -3.63
N TYR A 128 -0.32 -10.55 -2.73
CA TYR A 128 -0.88 -11.90 -2.78
C TYR A 128 -2.40 -11.91 -2.56
N GLY A 129 -2.91 -11.08 -1.64
CA GLY A 129 -4.35 -10.91 -1.44
C GLY A 129 -5.06 -10.40 -2.69
N LEU A 130 -4.50 -9.39 -3.37
CA LEU A 130 -5.03 -8.86 -4.63
C LEU A 130 -4.99 -9.90 -5.76
N GLN A 131 -3.88 -10.64 -5.89
CA GLN A 131 -3.78 -11.71 -6.89
C GLN A 131 -4.87 -12.76 -6.67
N TYR A 132 -5.12 -13.14 -5.41
CA TYR A 132 -6.09 -14.19 -5.08
C TYR A 132 -7.54 -13.81 -5.46
N LEU A 133 -7.89 -12.52 -5.44
CA LEU A 133 -9.20 -12.05 -5.92
C LEU A 133 -9.48 -12.54 -7.36
N PHE A 134 -8.48 -12.54 -8.22
CA PHE A 134 -8.62 -12.96 -9.63
C PHE A 134 -8.55 -14.47 -9.84
N LEU A 135 -8.11 -15.23 -8.84
CA LEU A 135 -8.00 -16.69 -8.92
C LEU A 135 -9.27 -17.38 -8.43
N VAL A 136 -9.92 -16.85 -7.38
CA VAL A 136 -10.99 -17.56 -6.68
C VAL A 136 -12.28 -16.74 -6.64
N ILE A 137 -13.10 -16.92 -7.67
CA ILE A 137 -14.41 -16.27 -7.81
C ILE A 137 -15.45 -16.79 -6.80
N TYR A 138 -15.27 -18.00 -6.27
CA TYR A 138 -16.29 -18.67 -5.46
C TYR A 138 -16.14 -18.50 -3.94
N LEU A 139 -15.02 -17.98 -3.43
CA LEU A 139 -14.79 -17.97 -1.96
C LEU A 139 -15.33 -16.73 -1.25
N PHE A 140 -15.59 -15.63 -1.96
CA PHE A 140 -15.99 -14.36 -1.34
C PHE A 140 -17.45 -13.94 -1.58
N MET A 141 -18.29 -14.83 -2.16
CA MET A 141 -19.74 -14.59 -2.31
C MET A 141 -20.53 -14.84 -1.01
N PHE A 142 -19.86 -14.81 0.14
CA PHE A 142 -20.47 -14.89 1.47
C PHE A 142 -19.69 -13.99 2.44
N CYS A 143 -19.86 -12.68 2.29
CA CYS A 143 -19.72 -11.76 3.41
C CYS A 143 -20.92 -10.81 3.41
#